data_AF-A0A195E3C4-F1
#
_entry.id   AF-A0A195E3C4-F1
#
_cell.length_a   1.000
_cell.length_b   1.000
_cell.length_c   1.000
_cell.angle_alpha   90.00
_cell.angle_beta   90.00
_cell.angle_gamma   90.00
#
_symmetry.space_group_name_H-M   'P 1'
#
loop_
_entity.id
_entity.type
_entity.pdbx_description
1 polymer ?
#
loop_
_entity_poly.entity_id
_entity_poly.type
_entity_poly.pdbx_seq_one_letter_code
_entity_poly.pdbx_strand_id
1 'polypeptide(L)'
;MGRLLIWMHFSLVIVLLASVQKTTACSCAQAHPQTKFCESDFVVVVRVKKVLPVNDYEIAYKVKINRVFKSNPKADMALMQNLLRTPSADSMCGVTLNVGDTYVLNGRIVSGKALISNCGLSIRWADTTTRQRKGLRQLYQQGCVCDILYTHWRRKGAALESSGGKNCLWESTPGPQDCQEKYGVCMASSSGCSWVPSVPYKNCIKEYQRKREQQRSREP
;
A
#
# COMPACT_ATOMS: atom_id res chain seq x y z
N MET A 1 -44.64 2.50 39.30
CA MET A 1 -43.56 1.50 39.09
C MET A 1 -43.57 0.87 37.70
N GLY A 2 -44.72 0.51 37.10
CA GLY A 2 -44.76 -0.14 35.78
C GLY A 2 -44.19 0.66 34.59
N ARG A 3 -44.36 1.98 34.56
CA ARG A 3 -43.80 2.84 33.48
C ARG A 3 -42.27 2.86 33.45
N LEU A 4 -41.61 2.80 34.60
CA LEU A 4 -40.15 2.76 34.72
C LEU A 4 -39.60 1.42 34.23
N LEU A 5 -40.26 0.31 34.57
CA LEU A 5 -39.88 -1.02 34.10
C LEU A 5 -40.00 -1.14 32.57
N ILE A 6 -41.05 -0.58 31.97
CA ILE A 6 -41.22 -0.56 30.50
C ILE A 6 -40.09 0.23 29.83
N TRP A 7 -39.72 1.38 30.37
CA TRP A 7 -38.60 2.17 29.86
C TRP A 7 -37.27 1.43 29.98
N MET A 8 -37.03 0.76 31.11
CA MET A 8 -35.83 -0.06 31.31
C MET A 8 -35.75 -1.22 30.31
N HIS A 9 -36.87 -1.91 30.05
CA HIS A 9 -36.91 -2.98 29.03
C HIS A 9 -36.72 -2.43 27.62
N PHE A 10 -37.30 -1.28 27.30
CA PHE A 10 -37.14 -0.65 25.99
C PHE A 10 -35.69 -0.21 25.75
N SER A 11 -35.04 0.39 26.76
CA SER A 11 -33.62 0.74 26.72
C SER A 11 -32.73 -0.50 26.59
N LEU A 12 -33.03 -1.59 27.30
CA LEU A 12 -32.28 -2.84 27.21
C LEU A 12 -32.37 -3.47 25.81
N VAL A 13 -33.56 -3.45 25.21
CA VAL A 13 -33.79 -3.93 23.84
C VAL A 13 -33.05 -3.08 22.81
N ILE A 14 -32.99 -1.76 22.98
CA ILE A 14 -32.21 -0.87 22.11
C ILE A 14 -30.71 -1.17 22.18
N VAL A 15 -30.18 -1.43 23.39
CA VAL A 15 -28.75 -1.79 23.57
C VAL A 15 -28.44 -3.17 22.97
N LEU A 16 -29.35 -4.14 23.10
CA LEU A 16 -29.22 -5.47 22.49
C LEU A 16 -29.31 -5.44 20.95
N LEU A 17 -30.06 -4.50 20.39
CA LEU A 17 -30.18 -4.27 18.94
C LEU A 17 -29.08 -3.36 18.37
N ALA A 18 -28.27 -2.74 19.23
CA ALA A 18 -27.14 -1.95 18.79
C ALA A 18 -26.08 -2.88 18.17
N SER A 19 -26.05 -2.92 16.84
CA SER A 19 -25.02 -3.62 16.10
C SER A 19 -23.64 -3.11 16.52
N VAL A 20 -22.81 -3.98 17.08
CA VAL A 20 -21.40 -3.68 17.34
C VAL A 20 -20.75 -3.41 15.99
N GLN A 21 -20.55 -2.14 15.66
CA GLN A 21 -19.79 -1.75 14.49
C GLN A 21 -18.37 -2.31 14.69
N LYS A 22 -17.90 -3.14 13.77
CA LYS A 22 -16.50 -3.57 13.75
C LYS A 22 -15.64 -2.31 13.61
N THR A 23 -15.02 -1.88 14.68
CA THR A 23 -14.05 -0.79 14.64
C THR A 23 -12.83 -1.28 13.86
N THR A 24 -12.62 -0.73 12.67
CA THR A 24 -11.37 -0.92 11.93
C THR A 24 -10.31 -0.08 12.61
N ALA A 25 -9.54 -0.66 13.54
CA ALA A 25 -8.56 0.09 14.31
C ALA A 25 -7.30 0.47 13.50
N CYS A 26 -6.94 -0.31 12.47
CA CYS A 26 -5.81 0.01 11.62
C CYS A 26 -6.16 1.08 10.58
N SER A 27 -5.44 2.19 10.57
CA SER A 27 -5.53 3.24 9.56
C SER A 27 -4.16 3.48 8.92
N CYS A 28 -4.07 3.30 7.61
CA CYS A 28 -2.84 3.47 6.85
C CYS A 28 -2.86 4.78 6.06
N ALA A 29 -1.74 5.48 6.01
CA ALA A 29 -1.57 6.55 5.03
C ALA A 29 -1.51 5.93 3.62
N GLN A 30 -2.28 6.51 2.69
CA GLN A 30 -2.27 6.10 1.28
C GLN A 30 -0.90 6.46 0.68
N ALA A 31 -0.14 5.45 0.25
CA ALA A 31 1.22 5.63 -0.26
C ALA A 31 1.46 4.81 -1.54
N HIS A 32 2.12 5.45 -2.51
CA HIS A 32 2.46 4.82 -3.79
C HIS A 32 3.50 3.69 -3.59
N PRO A 33 3.53 2.64 -4.42
CA PRO A 33 4.52 1.58 -4.30
C PRO A 33 5.98 2.04 -4.24
N GLN A 34 6.32 3.11 -4.97
CA GLN A 34 7.64 3.74 -4.89
C GLN A 34 7.89 4.38 -3.52
N THR A 35 6.94 5.10 -2.94
CA THR A 35 7.06 5.68 -1.59
C THR A 35 7.27 4.57 -0.56
N LYS A 36 6.46 3.50 -0.62
CA LYS A 36 6.60 2.33 0.25
C LYS A 36 7.96 1.65 0.11
N PHE A 37 8.55 1.64 -1.09
CA PHE A 37 9.91 1.16 -1.34
C PHE A 37 10.96 2.10 -0.71
N CYS A 38 10.80 3.42 -0.86
CA CYS A 38 11.76 4.40 -0.36
C CYS A 38 11.78 4.46 1.19
N GLU A 39 10.64 4.31 1.84
CA GLU A 39 10.51 4.40 3.31
C GLU A 39 10.72 3.08 4.07
N SER A 40 10.96 1.98 3.37
CA SER A 40 11.21 0.67 3.99
C SER A 40 12.70 0.42 4.25
N ASP A 41 13.00 -0.35 5.29
CA ASP A 41 14.35 -0.86 5.54
C ASP A 41 14.72 -1.97 4.56
N PHE A 42 13.73 -2.78 4.16
CA PHE A 42 13.91 -3.85 3.19
C PHE A 42 12.73 -3.99 2.22
N VAL A 43 13.04 -4.49 1.03
CA VAL A 43 12.06 -4.92 0.01
C VAL A 43 12.53 -6.24 -0.58
N VAL A 44 11.67 -7.26 -0.48
CA VAL A 44 12.02 -8.65 -0.81
C VAL A 44 10.92 -9.34 -1.60
N VAL A 45 11.31 -10.31 -2.43
CA VAL A 45 10.40 -11.31 -3.01
C VAL A 45 10.55 -12.58 -2.20
N VAL A 46 9.45 -13.03 -1.60
CA VAL A 46 9.46 -14.19 -0.71
C VAL A 46 8.39 -15.18 -1.09
N ARG A 47 8.67 -16.47 -0.89
CA ARG A 47 7.65 -17.53 -0.92
C ARG A 47 7.30 -17.93 0.50
N VAL A 48 6.02 -17.83 0.86
CA VAL A 48 5.52 -18.19 2.19
C VAL A 48 5.57 -19.71 2.34
N LYS A 49 6.18 -20.18 3.42
CA LYS A 49 6.32 -21.63 3.70
C LYS A 49 5.36 -22.09 4.78
N LYS A 50 5.31 -21.37 5.90
CA LYS A 50 4.47 -21.70 7.05
C LYS A 50 4.13 -20.43 7.83
N VAL A 51 3.00 -20.45 8.53
CA VAL A 51 2.65 -19.47 9.56
C VAL A 51 2.97 -20.08 10.91
N LEU A 52 3.59 -19.31 11.79
CA LEU A 52 3.98 -19.70 13.13
C LEU A 52 3.35 -18.74 14.14
N PRO A 53 2.59 -19.23 15.14
CA PRO A 53 2.15 -18.38 16.23
C PRO A 53 3.36 -17.98 17.08
N VAL A 54 3.41 -16.72 17.50
CA VAL A 54 4.47 -16.20 18.39
C VAL A 54 3.89 -15.96 19.77
N ASN A 55 2.77 -15.25 19.81
CA ASN A 55 1.91 -15.01 20.96
C ASN A 55 0.51 -14.63 20.44
N ASP A 56 -0.40 -14.26 21.33
CA ASP A 56 -1.79 -13.93 20.97
C ASP A 56 -1.91 -12.74 20.00
N TYR A 57 -0.92 -11.85 19.98
CA TYR A 57 -0.94 -10.59 19.23
C TYR A 57 0.02 -10.55 18.03
N GLU A 58 0.87 -11.56 17.85
CA GLU A 58 1.93 -11.59 16.85
C GLU A 58 2.04 -12.98 16.19
N ILE A 59 2.13 -12.99 14.87
CA ILE A 59 2.43 -14.16 14.06
C ILE A 59 3.73 -13.96 13.28
N ALA A 60 4.35 -15.06 12.87
CA ALA A 60 5.53 -15.06 12.04
C ALA A 60 5.33 -15.92 10.79
N TYR A 61 5.71 -15.39 9.64
CA TYR A 61 5.81 -16.16 8.41
C TYR A 61 7.24 -16.69 8.26
N LYS A 62 7.38 -18.02 8.24
CA LYS A 62 8.60 -18.66 7.74
C LYS A 62 8.57 -18.55 6.22
N VAL A 63 9.60 -17.96 5.64
CA VAL A 63 9.66 -17.66 4.21
C VAL A 63 10.92 -18.23 3.56
N LYS A 64 10.86 -18.41 2.23
CA LYS A 64 12.07 -18.52 1.40
C LYS A 64 12.26 -17.19 0.70
N ILE A 65 13.37 -16.51 0.96
CA ILE A 65 13.73 -15.29 0.22
C ILE A 65 14.22 -15.70 -1.18
N ASN A 66 13.51 -15.26 -2.21
CA ASN A 66 13.88 -15.51 -3.60
C ASN A 66 14.75 -14.38 -4.16
N ARG A 67 14.50 -13.14 -3.71
CA ARG A 67 15.23 -11.95 -4.16
C ARG A 67 15.14 -10.85 -3.12
N VAL A 68 16.21 -10.08 -2.97
CA VAL A 68 16.26 -8.85 -2.20
C VAL A 68 16.44 -7.69 -3.19
N PHE A 69 15.57 -6.69 -3.12
CA PHE A 69 15.62 -5.49 -3.96
C PHE A 69 16.18 -4.29 -3.22
N LYS A 70 15.93 -4.22 -1.91
CA LYS A 70 16.45 -3.21 -1.01
C LYS A 70 16.70 -3.86 0.34
N SER A 71 17.81 -3.48 0.97
CA SER A 71 18.17 -3.88 2.32
C SER A 71 19.22 -2.91 2.86
N ASN A 72 19.31 -2.83 4.18
CA ASN A 72 20.38 -2.16 4.91
C ASN A 72 21.05 -3.19 5.86
N PRO A 73 22.21 -2.88 6.48
CA PRO A 73 22.93 -3.87 7.29
C PRO A 73 22.10 -4.51 8.41
N LYS A 74 21.18 -3.73 9.03
CA LYS A 74 20.27 -4.26 10.06
C LYS A 74 19.26 -5.23 9.46
N ALA A 75 18.73 -4.91 8.28
CA ALA A 75 17.81 -5.77 7.57
C ALA A 75 18.49 -7.04 7.05
N ASP A 76 19.73 -6.98 6.58
CA ASP A 76 20.47 -8.17 6.16
C ASP A 76 20.57 -9.20 7.30
N MET A 77 20.94 -8.74 8.50
CA MET A 77 20.99 -9.60 9.69
C MET A 77 19.61 -10.18 10.06
N ALA A 78 18.56 -9.35 10.06
CA ALA A 78 17.22 -9.79 10.40
C ALA A 78 16.65 -10.80 9.38
N LEU A 79 16.92 -10.59 8.08
CA LEU A 79 16.42 -11.43 6.99
C LEU A 79 17.09 -12.82 6.95
N MET A 80 18.30 -12.99 7.50
CA MET A 80 18.95 -14.31 7.64
C MET A 80 18.09 -15.31 8.42
N GLN A 81 17.26 -14.82 9.35
CA GLN A 81 16.35 -15.67 10.14
C GLN A 81 15.24 -16.29 9.30
N ASN A 82 15.00 -15.80 8.07
CA ASN A 82 13.91 -16.24 7.19
C ASN A 82 12.53 -16.18 7.85
N LEU A 83 12.35 -15.22 8.78
CA LEU A 83 11.13 -14.98 9.52
C LEU A 83 10.70 -13.53 9.33
N LEU A 84 9.47 -13.34 8.85
CA LEU A 84 8.82 -12.03 8.79
C LEU A 84 7.70 -12.00 9.82
N ARG A 85 7.70 -10.98 10.67
CA ARG A 85 6.76 -10.83 11.79
C ARG A 85 5.65 -9.85 11.43
N THR A 86 4.46 -10.10 11.91
CA THR A 86 3.33 -9.17 11.75
C THR A 86 2.32 -9.36 12.88
N PRO A 87 1.52 -8.33 13.23
CA PRO A 87 0.42 -8.51 14.16
C PRO A 87 -0.54 -9.62 13.72
N SER A 88 -1.14 -10.33 14.69
CA SER A 88 -2.02 -11.48 14.42
C SER A 88 -3.38 -11.10 13.81
N ALA A 89 -3.79 -9.84 13.98
CA ALA A 89 -5.09 -9.34 13.53
C ALA A 89 -4.96 -8.16 12.56
N ASP A 90 -5.84 -8.11 11.56
CA ASP A 90 -5.93 -7.02 10.58
C ASP A 90 -6.22 -5.66 11.25
N SER A 91 -6.98 -5.66 12.35
CA SER A 91 -7.27 -4.47 13.17
C SER A 91 -6.01 -3.88 13.81
N MET A 92 -4.96 -4.68 14.00
CA MET A 92 -3.65 -4.25 14.49
C MET A 92 -2.65 -4.02 13.36
N CYS A 93 -3.13 -3.89 12.12
CA CYS A 93 -2.30 -3.77 10.91
C CYS A 93 -1.52 -5.04 10.54
N GLY A 94 -2.00 -6.20 11.00
CA GLY A 94 -1.54 -7.52 10.59
C GLY A 94 -1.76 -7.74 9.10
N VAL A 95 -0.83 -8.43 8.43
CA VAL A 95 -0.98 -8.84 7.04
C VAL A 95 -1.24 -10.33 6.92
N THR A 96 -2.30 -10.68 6.19
CA THR A 96 -2.64 -12.07 5.90
C THR A 96 -2.00 -12.49 4.56
N LEU A 97 -1.13 -13.51 4.60
CA LEU A 97 -0.44 -14.06 3.42
C LEU A 97 -0.75 -15.54 3.26
N ASN A 98 -0.99 -15.97 2.02
CA ASN A 98 -1.26 -17.37 1.73
C ASN A 98 0.02 -18.22 1.69
N VAL A 99 -0.01 -19.37 2.36
CA VAL A 99 1.08 -20.35 2.30
C VAL A 99 1.23 -20.89 0.88
N GLY A 100 2.46 -21.01 0.40
CA GLY A 100 2.78 -21.50 -0.94
C GLY A 100 2.87 -20.40 -2.01
N ASP A 101 2.20 -19.26 -1.80
CA ASP A 101 2.26 -18.11 -2.68
C ASP A 101 3.57 -17.32 -2.55
N THR A 102 3.89 -16.54 -3.58
CA THR A 102 5.08 -15.68 -3.64
C THR A 102 4.64 -14.22 -3.70
N TYR A 103 5.23 -13.37 -2.85
CA TYR A 103 4.85 -11.97 -2.68
C TYR A 103 6.06 -11.05 -2.80
N VAL A 104 5.82 -9.81 -3.27
CA VAL A 104 6.68 -8.66 -3.01
C VAL A 104 6.23 -8.04 -1.70
N LEU A 105 7.15 -7.97 -0.75
CA LEU A 105 6.92 -7.37 0.56
C LEU A 105 7.94 -6.27 0.81
N ASN A 106 7.50 -5.21 1.48
CA ASN A 106 8.41 -4.29 2.16
C ASN A 106 8.23 -4.42 3.67
N GLY A 107 9.18 -3.90 4.43
CA GLY A 107 9.06 -3.86 5.88
C GLY A 107 10.08 -2.97 6.55
N ARG A 108 10.00 -2.93 7.87
CA ARG A 108 10.92 -2.19 8.75
C ARG A 108 11.57 -3.13 9.75
N ILE A 109 12.73 -2.74 10.24
CA ILE A 109 13.45 -3.45 11.30
C ILE A 109 13.16 -2.76 12.63
N VAL A 110 12.50 -3.48 13.53
CA VAL A 110 12.21 -3.01 14.89
C VAL A 110 12.79 -4.02 15.87
N SER A 111 13.67 -3.55 16.75
CA SER A 111 14.34 -4.40 17.76
C SER A 111 14.98 -5.66 17.16
N GLY A 112 15.62 -5.52 15.99
CA GLY A 112 16.30 -6.62 15.28
C GLY A 112 15.36 -7.59 14.54
N LYS A 113 14.05 -7.36 14.54
CA LYS A 113 13.05 -8.20 13.85
C LYS A 113 12.57 -7.55 12.57
N ALA A 114 12.40 -8.35 11.52
CA ALA A 114 11.81 -7.91 10.26
C ALA A 114 10.27 -7.88 10.37
N LEU A 115 9.71 -6.68 10.53
CA LEU A 115 8.27 -6.46 10.64
C LEU A 115 7.66 -6.11 9.28
N ILE A 116 6.52 -6.73 8.97
CA ILE A 116 5.66 -6.43 7.82
C ILE A 116 4.25 -6.09 8.31
N SER A 117 3.50 -5.34 7.50
CA SER A 117 2.16 -4.84 7.87
C SER A 117 1.27 -4.71 6.62
N ASN A 118 -0.05 -4.74 6.81
CA ASN A 118 -1.01 -4.50 5.73
C ASN A 118 -0.94 -3.08 5.13
N CYS A 119 -0.38 -2.10 5.86
CA CYS A 119 -0.09 -0.77 5.32
C CYS A 119 1.06 -0.79 4.29
N GLY A 120 1.88 -1.84 4.30
CA GLY A 120 3.03 -2.01 3.41
C GLY A 120 2.66 -2.43 1.98
N LEU A 121 3.66 -2.89 1.26
CA LEU A 121 3.54 -3.60 -0.01
C LEU A 121 3.23 -5.06 0.31
N SER A 122 2.10 -5.55 -0.22
CA SER A 122 1.75 -6.97 -0.23
C SER A 122 1.12 -7.29 -1.58
N ILE A 123 1.98 -7.56 -2.58
CA ILE A 123 1.54 -7.83 -3.96
C ILE A 123 2.00 -9.24 -4.33
N ARG A 124 1.09 -10.10 -4.81
CA ARG A 124 1.49 -11.41 -5.33
C ARG A 124 2.43 -11.19 -6.52
N TRP A 125 3.50 -11.97 -6.58
CA TRP A 125 4.51 -11.83 -7.63
C TRP A 125 3.92 -12.02 -9.04
N ALA A 126 2.92 -12.88 -9.17
CA ALA A 126 2.17 -13.09 -10.42
C ALA A 126 1.44 -11.81 -10.90
N ASP A 127 0.96 -10.99 -9.98
CA ASP A 127 0.15 -9.80 -10.27
C ASP A 127 1.01 -8.54 -10.51
N THR A 128 2.32 -8.64 -10.28
CA THR A 128 3.24 -7.51 -10.53
C THR A 128 3.41 -7.25 -12.02
N THR A 129 3.21 -5.98 -12.42
CA THR A 129 3.41 -5.58 -13.82
C THR A 129 4.89 -5.61 -14.19
N THR A 130 5.20 -5.75 -15.48
CA THR A 130 6.58 -5.61 -15.99
C THR A 130 7.21 -4.27 -15.57
N ARG A 131 6.39 -3.22 -15.46
CA ARG A 131 6.86 -1.89 -15.03
C ARG A 131 7.16 -1.84 -13.54
N GLN A 132 6.31 -2.40 -12.69
CA GLN A 132 6.59 -2.55 -11.25
C GLN A 132 7.85 -3.38 -11.00
N ARG A 133 8.05 -4.48 -11.73
CA ARG A 133 9.27 -5.29 -11.64
C ARG A 133 10.53 -4.50 -12.02
N LYS A 134 10.46 -3.63 -13.03
CA LYS A 134 11.56 -2.68 -13.36
C LYS A 134 11.73 -1.61 -12.28
N GLY A 135 10.64 -1.11 -11.71
CA GLY A 135 10.63 -0.22 -10.56
C GLY A 135 11.42 -0.78 -9.38
N LEU A 136 11.02 -1.96 -8.91
CA LEU A 136 11.66 -2.67 -7.79
C LEU A 136 13.14 -2.95 -8.01
N ARG A 137 13.55 -3.26 -9.25
CA ARG A 137 14.95 -3.59 -9.56
C ARG A 137 15.89 -2.41 -9.43
N GLN A 138 15.44 -1.20 -9.78
CA GLN A 138 16.36 -0.06 -9.92
C GLN A 138 15.65 1.29 -9.87
N LEU A 139 14.53 1.44 -10.60
CA LEU A 139 14.00 2.78 -10.87
C LEU A 139 13.40 3.44 -9.62
N TYR A 140 12.80 2.66 -8.71
CA TYR A 140 12.27 3.23 -7.46
C TYR A 140 13.39 3.79 -6.59
N GLN A 141 14.53 3.10 -6.47
CA GLN A 141 15.68 3.59 -5.72
C GLN A 141 16.21 4.91 -6.29
N GLN A 142 16.34 5.00 -7.62
CA GLN A 142 16.76 6.22 -8.31
C GLN A 142 15.76 7.37 -8.12
N GLY A 143 14.48 7.04 -8.05
CA GLY A 143 13.39 8.00 -7.84
C GLY A 143 13.14 8.40 -6.39
N CYS A 144 13.85 7.84 -5.39
CA CYS A 144 13.61 8.18 -3.98
C CYS A 144 13.98 9.62 -3.60
N VAL A 145 14.67 10.35 -4.48
CA VAL A 145 14.89 11.80 -4.33
C VAL A 145 13.61 12.62 -4.55
N CYS A 146 12.56 11.99 -5.10
CA CYS A 146 11.33 12.64 -5.48
C CYS A 146 10.16 12.23 -4.60
N ASP A 147 9.37 13.22 -4.19
CA ASP A 147 8.13 12.99 -3.46
C ASP A 147 6.95 12.72 -4.40
N ILE A 148 6.10 11.77 -3.99
CA ILE A 148 4.85 11.45 -4.64
C ILE A 148 3.71 11.90 -3.73
N LEU A 149 2.98 12.91 -4.17
CA LEU A 149 1.89 13.51 -3.41
C LEU A 149 0.56 12.92 -3.87
N TYR A 150 -0.11 12.18 -2.99
CA TYR A 150 -1.49 11.79 -3.22
C TYR A 150 -2.40 13.01 -3.15
N THR A 151 -3.25 13.19 -4.15
CA THR A 151 -4.17 14.33 -4.22
C THR A 151 -5.52 13.91 -4.74
N HIS A 152 -6.57 14.50 -4.18
CA HIS A 152 -7.91 14.32 -4.71
C HIS A 152 -8.00 14.94 -6.09
N TRP A 153 -8.54 14.22 -7.09
CA TRP A 153 -8.61 14.67 -8.49
C TRP A 153 -9.11 16.13 -8.64
N ARG A 154 -10.14 16.53 -7.89
CA ARG A 154 -10.71 17.88 -7.97
C ARG A 154 -9.76 18.99 -7.48
N ARG A 155 -8.75 18.66 -6.70
CA ARG A 155 -7.78 19.61 -6.11
C ARG A 155 -6.41 19.56 -6.80
N LYS A 156 -6.27 18.83 -7.91
CA LYS A 156 -4.98 18.65 -8.58
C LYS A 156 -4.33 19.97 -9.03
N GLY A 157 -5.13 20.96 -9.45
CA GLY A 157 -4.62 22.28 -9.88
C GLY A 157 -3.92 23.00 -8.73
N ALA A 158 -4.64 23.16 -7.60
CA ALA A 158 -4.08 23.74 -6.39
C ALA A 158 -2.87 22.95 -5.85
N ALA A 159 -2.92 21.60 -5.92
CA ALA A 159 -1.79 20.76 -5.50
C ALA A 159 -0.55 20.91 -6.40
N LEU A 160 -0.76 21.12 -7.71
CA LEU A 160 0.31 21.39 -8.67
C LEU A 160 0.98 22.73 -8.38
N GLU A 161 0.17 23.78 -8.19
CA GLU A 161 0.64 25.12 -7.84
C GLU A 161 1.41 25.12 -6.51
N SER A 162 0.87 24.48 -5.47
CA SER A 162 1.50 24.44 -4.14
C SER A 162 2.81 23.65 -4.11
N SER A 163 2.95 22.63 -4.96
CA SER A 163 4.17 21.82 -5.05
C SER A 163 5.27 22.47 -5.88
N GLY A 164 4.98 23.58 -6.57
CA GLY A 164 5.92 24.26 -7.46
C GLY A 164 6.44 23.36 -8.59
N GLY A 165 5.67 22.34 -9.00
CA GLY A 165 6.08 21.36 -10.02
C GLY A 165 7.20 20.41 -9.59
N LYS A 166 7.53 20.35 -8.29
CA LYS A 166 8.63 19.53 -7.78
C LYS A 166 8.23 18.12 -7.37
N ASN A 167 6.92 17.83 -7.28
CA ASN A 167 6.39 16.54 -6.83
C ASN A 167 5.60 15.85 -7.94
N CYS A 168 5.61 14.51 -7.95
CA CYS A 168 4.69 13.75 -8.80
C CYS A 168 3.32 13.66 -8.14
N LEU A 169 2.29 14.19 -8.79
CA LEU A 169 0.92 14.08 -8.29
C LEU A 169 0.36 12.68 -8.59
N TRP A 170 -0.07 11.97 -7.54
CA TRP A 170 -0.83 10.74 -7.62
C TRP A 170 -2.31 11.06 -7.39
N GLU A 171 -3.09 11.02 -8.46
CA GLU A 171 -4.45 11.56 -8.49
C GLU A 171 -5.45 10.47 -8.13
N SER A 172 -6.33 10.76 -7.16
CA SER A 172 -7.45 9.87 -6.81
C SER A 172 -8.39 9.67 -8.00
N THR A 173 -9.17 8.60 -8.01
CA THR A 173 -10.31 8.45 -8.94
C THR A 173 -11.26 9.66 -8.83
N PRO A 174 -11.76 10.26 -9.94
CA PRO A 174 -11.68 9.86 -11.35
C PRO A 174 -10.44 10.41 -12.09
N GLY A 175 -9.31 10.56 -11.43
CA GLY A 175 -7.98 10.62 -12.04
C GLY A 175 -7.42 9.23 -12.36
N PRO A 176 -6.28 9.16 -13.08
CA PRO A 176 -5.66 7.92 -13.54
C PRO A 176 -4.88 7.18 -12.41
N GLN A 177 -5.52 7.02 -11.24
CA GLN A 177 -4.92 6.46 -10.02
C GLN A 177 -4.21 5.13 -10.28
N ASP A 178 -4.92 4.20 -10.93
CA ASP A 178 -4.42 2.86 -11.25
C ASP A 178 -3.25 2.88 -12.23
N CYS A 179 -3.27 3.79 -13.22
CA CYS A 179 -2.20 3.90 -14.19
C CYS A 179 -0.90 4.36 -13.51
N GLN A 180 -1.03 5.34 -12.61
CA GLN A 180 0.07 5.86 -11.80
C GLN A 180 0.59 4.77 -10.85
N GLU A 181 -0.28 4.05 -10.14
CA GLU A 181 0.13 2.98 -9.22
C GLU A 181 0.79 1.77 -9.91
N LYS A 182 0.27 1.35 -11.07
CA LYS A 182 0.74 0.13 -11.77
C LYS A 182 1.92 0.38 -12.71
N TYR A 183 2.04 1.58 -13.27
CA TYR A 183 3.04 1.87 -14.31
C TYR A 183 3.83 3.17 -14.08
N GLY A 184 3.38 4.02 -13.15
CA GLY A 184 4.07 5.25 -12.79
C GLY A 184 5.39 4.98 -12.09
N VAL A 185 6.41 5.74 -12.47
CA VAL A 185 7.66 5.88 -11.74
C VAL A 185 7.98 7.36 -11.70
N CYS A 186 8.13 7.93 -10.51
CA CYS A 186 8.47 9.33 -10.33
C CYS A 186 9.99 9.46 -10.31
N MET A 187 10.56 10.32 -11.17
CA MET A 187 12.00 10.58 -11.18
C MET A 187 12.28 12.07 -11.35
N ALA A 188 13.47 12.48 -10.94
CA ALA A 188 13.96 13.83 -11.14
C ALA A 188 14.14 14.12 -12.64
N SER A 189 13.77 15.32 -13.03
CA SER A 189 13.93 15.92 -14.35
C SER A 189 14.55 17.33 -14.18
N SER A 190 14.90 17.99 -15.28
CA SER A 190 15.46 19.34 -15.27
C SER A 190 14.56 20.38 -14.61
N SER A 191 13.24 20.16 -14.63
CA SER A 191 12.23 21.07 -14.10
C SER A 191 11.60 20.62 -12.76
N GLY A 192 12.19 19.63 -12.07
CA GLY A 192 11.61 19.01 -10.87
C GLY A 192 11.27 17.54 -11.07
N CYS A 193 10.44 16.95 -10.22
CA CYS A 193 10.07 15.54 -10.34
C CYS A 193 8.83 15.32 -11.21
N SER A 194 8.87 14.29 -12.05
CA SER A 194 7.77 13.98 -12.95
C SER A 194 7.60 12.48 -13.19
N TRP A 195 6.40 12.09 -13.59
CA TRP A 195 6.10 10.71 -14.00
C TRP A 195 6.83 10.38 -15.30
N VAL A 196 7.69 9.37 -15.24
CA VAL A 196 8.54 9.01 -16.37
C VAL A 196 7.71 8.31 -17.44
N PRO A 197 7.75 8.80 -18.69
CA PRO A 197 7.00 8.20 -19.79
C PRO A 197 7.44 6.76 -20.03
N SER A 198 6.47 5.87 -20.19
CA SER A 198 6.70 4.51 -20.67
C SER A 198 5.53 4.09 -21.56
N VAL A 199 5.77 3.16 -22.50
CA VAL A 199 4.70 2.63 -23.37
C VAL A 199 3.48 2.13 -22.57
N PRO A 200 3.61 1.26 -21.55
CA PRO A 200 2.45 0.80 -20.79
C PRO A 200 1.76 1.93 -20.02
N TYR A 201 2.51 2.89 -19.48
CA TYR A 201 1.92 4.05 -18.80
C TYR A 201 1.13 4.93 -19.78
N LYS A 202 1.72 5.30 -20.92
CA LYS A 202 1.05 6.10 -21.96
C LYS A 202 -0.21 5.42 -22.48
N ASN A 203 -0.17 4.12 -22.71
CA ASN A 203 -1.32 3.35 -23.18
C ASN A 203 -2.46 3.36 -22.14
N CYS A 204 -2.13 3.15 -20.85
CA CYS A 204 -3.10 3.24 -19.77
C CYS A 204 -3.74 4.64 -19.69
N ILE A 205 -2.93 5.70 -19.74
CA ILE A 205 -3.42 7.08 -19.72
C ILE A 205 -4.34 7.37 -20.92
N LYS A 206 -3.98 6.92 -22.13
CA LYS A 206 -4.83 7.09 -23.33
C LYS A 206 -6.16 6.37 -23.21
N GLU A 207 -6.15 5.12 -22.73
CA GLU A 207 -7.38 4.36 -22.50
C GLU A 207 -8.27 5.05 -21.46
N TYR A 208 -7.65 5.58 -20.40
CA TYR A 208 -8.31 6.34 -19.36
C TYR A 208 -8.99 7.60 -19.89
N GLN A 209 -8.28 8.38 -20.70
CA GLN A 209 -8.81 9.58 -21.35
C GLN A 209 -10.00 9.26 -22.24
N ARG A 210 -9.89 8.22 -23.08
CA ARG A 210 -10.97 7.77 -23.96
C ARG A 210 -12.24 7.38 -23.18
N LYS A 211 -12.10 6.63 -22.09
CA LYS A 211 -13.24 6.23 -21.25
C LYS A 211 -13.94 7.45 -20.65
N ARG A 212 -13.19 8.48 -20.26
CA ARG A 212 -13.75 9.71 -19.71
C ARG A 212 -14.46 10.57 -20.73
N GLU A 213 -13.93 10.68 -21.94
CA GLU A 213 -14.60 11.36 -23.04
C GLU A 213 -15.93 10.70 -23.37
N GLN A 214 -15.96 9.36 -23.41
CA GLN A 214 -17.19 8.58 -23.60
C GLN A 214 -18.20 8.76 -22.47
N GLN A 215 -17.75 8.92 -21.22
CA GLN A 215 -18.64 9.22 -20.10
C GLN A 215 -19.23 10.62 -20.22
N ARG A 216 -18.41 11.62 -20.53
CA ARG A 216 -18.86 13.01 -20.73
C ARG A 216 -19.83 13.15 -21.90
N SER A 217 -19.67 12.37 -22.97
CA SER A 217 -20.60 12.41 -24.11
C SER A 217 -21.93 11.69 -23.84
N ARG A 218 -22.04 10.96 -22.72
CA ARG A 218 -23.26 10.28 -22.27
C ARG A 218 -23.95 11.02 -21.12
N GLU A 219 -23.29 12.00 -20.52
CA GLU A 219 -23.90 12.90 -19.53
C GLU A 219 -24.83 13.88 -20.29
N PRO A 220 -26.14 13.92 -19.97
CA PRO A 220 -27.11 14.80 -20.62
C PRO A 220 -26.90 16.28 -20.30
#